data_AF-A0A2V8SCN4-F1
#
_entry.id   AF-A0A2V8SCN4-F1
#
_cell.length_a   1.000
_cell.length_b   1.000
_cell.length_c   1.000
_cell.angle_alpha   90.00
_cell.angle_beta   90.00
_cell.angle_gamma   90.00
#
_symmetry.space_group_name_H-M   'P 1'
#
loop_
_entity.id
_entity.type
_entity.pdbx_description
1 polymer ?
#
loop_
_entity_poly.entity_id
_entity_poly.type
_entity_poly.pdbx_seq_one_letter_code
_entity_poly.pdbx_strand_id
1 'polypeptide(L)'
;MTPHQIDQASFNRRLLLAVLLPLIVMLVLAGILLWQVHHLLSVTQRVDHTDQVIARAHRTEKLLVDSETGLRGYLLTSDPSFLEPYRQALPQVAPSLSQTR
;
A
#
# COMPACT_ATOMS: atom_id res chain seq x y z
N MET A 1 -35.65 -53.43 -37.03
CA MET A 1 -36.06 -52.08 -36.56
C MET A 1 -35.84 -52.06 -35.05
N THR A 2 -34.60 -51.82 -34.62
CA THR A 2 -34.22 -51.87 -33.20
C THR A 2 -34.52 -50.52 -32.56
N PRO A 3 -35.27 -50.46 -31.45
CA PRO A 3 -35.65 -49.20 -30.84
C PRO A 3 -34.44 -48.53 -30.21
N HIS A 4 -34.12 -47.32 -30.66
CA HIS A 4 -33.11 -46.47 -30.05
C HIS A 4 -33.68 -45.92 -28.74
N GLN A 5 -33.60 -46.70 -27.67
CA GLN A 5 -33.89 -46.20 -26.32
C GLN A 5 -32.77 -45.24 -25.93
N ILE A 6 -33.03 -43.95 -26.07
CA ILE A 6 -32.15 -42.91 -25.54
C ILE A 6 -32.20 -43.03 -24.02
N ASP A 7 -31.10 -43.48 -23.42
CA ASP A 7 -30.95 -43.57 -21.97
C ASP A 7 -31.26 -42.21 -21.33
N GLN A 8 -32.45 -42.07 -20.76
CA GLN A 8 -32.93 -40.83 -20.12
C GLN A 8 -31.96 -40.36 -19.03
N ALA A 9 -31.34 -41.30 -18.30
CA ALA A 9 -30.33 -41.00 -17.29
C ALA A 9 -29.07 -40.34 -17.89
N SER A 10 -28.64 -40.78 -19.07
CA SER A 10 -27.51 -40.18 -19.78
C SER A 10 -27.84 -38.82 -20.39
N PHE A 11 -29.09 -38.63 -20.85
CA PHE A 11 -29.59 -37.37 -21.37
C PHE A 11 -29.68 -36.30 -20.27
N ASN A 12 -30.29 -36.63 -19.13
CA ASN A 12 -30.43 -35.71 -17.99
C ASN A 12 -29.06 -35.33 -17.40
N ARG A 13 -28.12 -36.27 -17.33
CA ARG A 13 -26.75 -36.01 -16.86
C ARG A 13 -25.98 -35.09 -17.81
N ARG A 14 -26.13 -35.24 -19.12
CA ARG A 14 -25.53 -34.32 -20.12
C ARG A 14 -26.16 -32.93 -20.05
N LEU A 15 -27.48 -32.85 -19.86
CA LEU A 15 -28.20 -31.59 -19.70
C LEU A 15 -27.74 -30.86 -18.42
N LEU A 16 -27.61 -31.59 -17.31
CA LEU A 16 -27.09 -31.06 -16.06
C LEU A 16 -25.64 -30.60 -16.20
N LEU A 17 -24.77 -31.40 -16.82
CA LEU A 17 -23.38 -31.00 -17.09
C LEU A 17 -23.29 -29.74 -17.96
N ALA A 18 -24.15 -29.61 -18.97
CA ALA A 18 -24.19 -28.43 -19.84
C ALA A 18 -24.59 -27.14 -19.10
N VAL A 19 -25.37 -27.24 -18.03
CA VAL A 19 -25.80 -26.09 -17.21
C VAL A 19 -24.86 -25.84 -16.03
N LEU A 20 -24.41 -26.89 -15.34
CA LEU A 20 -23.52 -26.78 -14.17
C LEU A 20 -22.12 -26.29 -14.55
N LEU A 21 -21.60 -26.71 -15.70
CA LEU A 21 -20.26 -26.34 -16.13
C LEU A 21 -20.08 -24.82 -16.29
N PRO A 22 -20.90 -24.08 -17.04
CA PRO A 22 -20.77 -22.62 -17.12
C PRO A 22 -21.07 -21.93 -15.79
N LEU A 23 -21.96 -22.48 -14.95
CA LEU A 23 -22.28 -21.92 -13.64
C LEU A 23 -21.08 -21.98 -12.69
N ILE A 24 -20.36 -23.10 -12.67
CA ILE A 24 -19.13 -23.28 -11.88
C ILE A 24 -18.05 -22.32 -12.40
N VAL A 25 -17.88 -22.23 -13.71
CA VAL A 25 -16.91 -21.29 -14.32
C VAL A 25 -17.21 -19.85 -13.90
N MET A 26 -18.48 -19.45 -13.91
CA MET A 26 -18.91 -18.12 -13.48
C MET A 26 -18.62 -17.87 -11.99
N LEU A 27 -18.88 -18.85 -11.12
CA LEU A 27 -18.56 -18.77 -9.69
C LEU A 27 -17.05 -18.65 -9.45
N VAL A 28 -16.23 -19.41 -10.18
CA VAL A 28 -14.77 -19.33 -10.10
C VAL A 28 -14.28 -17.96 -10.54
N LEU A 29 -14.77 -17.43 -11.66
CA LEU A 29 -14.41 -16.09 -12.14
C LEU A 29 -14.80 -14.99 -11.15
N ALA A 30 -16.00 -15.07 -10.57
CA ALA A 30 -16.44 -14.15 -9.53
C ALA A 30 -15.54 -14.23 -8.28
N GLY A 31 -15.15 -15.43 -7.85
CA GLY A 31 -14.22 -15.63 -6.75
C GLY A 31 -12.83 -15.05 -7.02
N ILE A 32 -12.29 -15.23 -8.24
CA ILE A 32 -11.01 -14.65 -8.66
C ILE A 32 -11.07 -13.12 -8.63
N LEU A 33 -12.16 -12.52 -9.13
CA LEU A 33 -12.37 -11.07 -9.10
C LEU A 33 -12.40 -10.54 -7.67
N LEU A 34 -13.16 -11.19 -6.77
CA LEU A 34 -13.20 -10.79 -5.36
C LEU A 34 -11.82 -10.89 -4.71
N TRP A 35 -11.09 -11.98 -4.95
CA TRP A 35 -9.73 -12.15 -4.45
C TRP A 35 -8.78 -11.06 -4.96
N GLN A 36 -8.86 -10.73 -6.26
CA GLN A 36 -8.05 -9.69 -6.87
C GLN A 36 -8.39 -8.29 -6.33
N VAL A 37 -9.67 -7.98 -6.11
CA VAL A 37 -10.10 -6.72 -5.48
C VAL A 37 -9.58 -6.63 -4.05
N HIS A 38 -9.68 -7.70 -3.26
CA HIS A 38 -9.10 -7.74 -1.92
C HIS A 38 -7.58 -7.58 -1.93
N HIS A 39 -6.89 -8.23 -2.88
CA HIS A 39 -5.45 -8.09 -3.04
C HIS A 39 -5.07 -6.67 -3.47
N LEU A 40 -5.84 -6.05 -4.36
CA LEU A 40 -5.60 -4.68 -4.82
C LEU A 40 -5.79 -3.68 -3.66
N LEU A 41 -6.85 -3.82 -2.88
CA LEU A 41 -7.07 -3.02 -1.67
C LEU A 41 -5.95 -3.22 -0.63
N SER A 42 -5.39 -4.44 -0.52
CA SER A 42 -4.24 -4.70 0.36
C SER A 42 -2.93 -4.09 -0.16
N VAL A 43 -2.79 -3.94 -1.49
CA VAL A 43 -1.63 -3.27 -2.12
C VAL A 43 -1.75 -1.76 -2.00
N THR A 44 -2.97 -1.19 -1.96
CA THR A 44 -3.18 0.23 -1.70
C THR A 44 -2.72 0.65 -0.29
N GLN A 45 -2.73 -0.26 0.69
CA GLN A 45 -2.15 0.02 2.03
C GLN A 45 -0.61 0.08 2.04
N ARG A 46 0.07 -0.35 0.96
CA ARG A 46 1.55 -0.30 0.84
C ARG A 46 2.07 0.95 0.13
N VAL A 47 1.22 1.68 -0.59
CA VAL A 47 1.61 2.98 -1.18
C VAL A 47 1.59 4.07 -0.12
N ASP A 48 0.64 4.00 0.82
CA ASP A 48 0.51 4.95 1.93
C ASP A 48 1.73 4.93 2.89
N HIS A 49 2.46 3.81 2.94
CA HIS A 49 3.69 3.69 3.74
C HIS A 49 4.94 4.28 3.07
N THR A 50 5.01 4.33 1.74
CA THR A 50 6.20 4.86 1.05
C THR A 50 6.19 6.39 1.02
N ASP A 51 5.02 6.98 0.78
CA ASP A 51 4.87 8.44 0.75
C ASP A 51 5.11 9.06 2.13
N GLN A 52 4.69 8.40 3.20
CA GLN A 52 4.90 8.88 4.56
C GLN A 52 6.37 8.83 5.00
N VAL A 53 7.12 7.79 4.60
CA VAL A 53 8.55 7.70 4.95
C VAL A 53 9.37 8.73 4.17
N ILE A 54 9.10 8.91 2.87
CA ILE A 54 9.78 9.91 2.04
C ILE A 54 9.46 11.34 2.49
N ALA A 55 8.19 11.64 2.81
CA ALA A 55 7.80 12.95 3.32
C ALA A 55 8.45 13.26 4.69
N ARG A 56 8.56 12.27 5.58
CA ARG A 56 9.26 12.41 6.86
C ARG A 56 10.77 12.61 6.68
N ALA A 57 11.39 11.90 5.75
CA ALA A 57 12.81 12.04 5.44
C ALA A 57 13.14 13.43 4.90
N HIS A 58 12.40 13.92 3.90
CA HIS A 58 12.59 15.27 3.35
C HIS A 58 12.34 16.38 4.37
N ARG A 59 11.34 16.22 5.25
CA ARG A 59 11.09 17.20 6.32
C ARG A 59 12.23 17.25 7.33
N THR A 60 12.79 16.09 7.67
CA THR A 60 13.94 16.00 8.59
C THR A 60 15.20 16.59 7.97
N GLU A 61 15.47 16.28 6.71
CA GLU A 61 16.59 16.84 5.93
C GLU A 61 16.51 18.37 5.89
N LYS A 62 15.34 18.92 5.55
CA LYS A 62 15.14 20.38 5.52
C LYS A 62 15.40 21.03 6.88
N LEU A 63 14.87 20.44 7.96
CA LEU A 63 15.08 20.95 9.32
C LEU A 63 16.56 20.95 9.72
N LEU A 64 17.33 19.94 9.30
CA LEU A 64 18.76 19.86 9.56
C LEU A 64 19.55 20.91 8.77
N VAL A 65 19.23 21.10 7.49
CA VAL A 65 19.87 22.11 6.63
C VAL A 65 19.61 23.53 7.14
N ASP A 66 18.37 23.83 7.54
CA ASP A 66 18.00 25.14 8.10
C ASP A 66 18.72 25.39 9.44
N SER A 67 18.87 24.35 10.27
CA SER A 67 19.61 24.41 11.53
C SER A 67 21.11 24.63 11.35
N GLU A 68 21.72 23.96 10.37
CA GLU A 68 23.14 24.15 10.03
C GLU A 68 23.39 25.56 9.48
N THR A 69 22.48 26.05 8.64
CA THR A 69 22.53 27.41 8.09
C THR A 69 22.40 28.46 9.21
N GLY A 70 21.48 28.27 10.15
CA GLY A 70 21.34 29.12 11.33
C GLY A 70 22.58 29.09 12.23
N LEU A 71 23.12 27.91 12.52
CA LEU A 71 24.33 27.79 13.32
C LEU A 71 25.53 28.50 12.67
N ARG A 72 25.71 28.33 11.36
CA ARG A 72 26.75 29.05 10.59
C ARG A 72 26.54 30.55 10.64
N GLY A 73 25.31 31.03 10.52
CA GLY A 73 24.96 32.45 10.65
C GLY A 73 25.39 33.02 11.99
N TYR A 74 25.09 32.31 13.09
CA TYR A 74 25.52 32.70 14.43
C TYR A 74 27.04 32.71 14.58
N LEU A 75 27.75 31.71 14.06
CA LEU A 75 29.21 31.66 14.14
C LEU A 75 29.90 32.80 13.39
N LEU A 76 29.28 33.31 12.31
CA LEU A 76 29.82 34.42 11.52
C LEU A 76 29.51 35.78 12.10
N THR A 77 28.32 35.97 12.69
CA THR A 77 27.83 37.29 13.12
C THR A 77 27.81 37.47 14.64
N SER A 78 27.94 36.38 15.40
CA SER A 78 27.65 36.31 16.84
C SER A 78 26.24 36.77 17.22
N ASP A 79 25.33 36.91 16.26
CA ASP A 79 23.95 37.32 16.50
C ASP A 79 23.08 36.08 16.87
N PRO A 80 22.57 36.01 18.11
CA PRO A 80 21.78 34.88 18.58
C PRO A 80 20.46 34.65 17.84
N SER A 81 19.98 35.62 17.03
CA SER A 81 18.81 35.43 16.18
C SER A 81 18.96 34.25 15.21
N PHE A 82 20.18 34.00 14.72
CA PHE A 82 20.48 32.90 13.83
C PHE A 82 20.41 31.51 14.49
N LEU A 83 20.37 31.42 15.82
CA LEU A 83 20.20 30.15 16.53
C LEU A 83 18.74 29.67 16.61
N GLU A 84 17.79 30.50 16.18
CA GLU A 84 16.36 30.17 16.27
C GLU A 84 15.98 28.89 15.51
N PRO A 85 16.40 28.66 14.24
CA PRO A 85 16.13 27.42 13.53
C PRO A 85 16.73 26.18 14.21
N TYR A 86 17.95 26.30 14.73
CA TYR A 86 18.65 25.24 15.45
C TYR A 86 17.91 24.82 16.73
N ARG A 87 17.41 25.80 17.51
CA ARG A 87 16.63 25.54 18.72
C ARG A 87 15.27 24.90 18.43
N GLN A 88 14.64 25.26 17.31
CA GLN A 88 13.34 24.71 16.89
C GLN A 88 13.44 23.29 16.31
N ALA A 89 14.59 22.90 15.75
CA ALA A 89 14.79 21.56 15.18
C ALA A 89 15.12 20.48 16.23
N LEU A 90 15.84 20.84 17.31
CA LEU A 90 16.20 19.94 18.41
C LEU A 90 15.03 19.06 18.93
N PRO A 91 13.85 19.61 19.29
CA PRO A 91 12.73 18.80 19.77
C PRO A 91 12.07 17.93 18.69
N GLN A 92 12.29 18.20 17.40
CA GLN A 92 11.73 17.43 16.28
C GLN A 92 12.65 16.29 15.83
N VAL A 93 13.96 16.42 16.01
CA VAL A 93 14.96 15.41 15.61
C VAL A 93 15.20 14.37 16.72
N ALA A 94 15.16 14.77 17.99
CA ALA A 94 15.39 13.86 19.12
C ALA A 94 14.47 12.62 19.17
N PRO A 95 13.14 12.73 18.90
CA PRO A 95 12.26 11.57 18.89
C PRO A 95 12.54 10.62 17.71
N SER A 96 12.93 11.17 16.56
CA SER A 96 13.14 10.46 15.29
C SER A 96 14.35 9.53 15.33
N LEU A 97 15.35 9.83 16.17
CA LEU A 97 16.54 8.99 16.36
C LEU A 97 16.33 7.86 17.39
N SER A 98 15.30 7.96 18.24
CA SER A 98 15.00 6.95 19.27
C SER A 98 14.26 5.71 18.74
N GLN A 99 13.74 5.76 17.52
CA GLN A 99 12.99 4.66 16.89
C GLN A 99 13.87 3.72 16.05
N THR A 100 15.15 4.01 15.89
CA THR A 100 16.09 3.24 15.03
C THR A 100 17.04 2.35 15.85
N ARG A 101 16.61 1.86 17.02
CA ARG A 101 17.40 0.94 17.85
C ARG A 101 16.67 -0.36 18.13
#